data_AF-A0A5D2RPH6-F1
#
_entry.id   AF-A0A5D2RPH6-F1
#
_cell.length_a   1.000
_cell.length_b   1.000
_cell.length_c   1.000
_cell.angle_alpha   90.00
_cell.angle_beta   90.00
_cell.angle_gamma   90.00
#
_symmetry.space_group_name_H-M   'P 1'
#
loop_
_entity.id
_entity.type
_entity.pdbx_description
1 polymer ?
#
loop_
_entity_poly.entity_id
_entity_poly.type
_entity_poly.pdbx_seq_one_letter_code
_entity_poly.pdbx_strand_id
1 'polypeptide(L)'
;MTHWLSPNFFAFFPSTVSTAGFLGEMLCTCFNSVGFNWIASPAATELEMLVIDWLADMLKLPKSFMFQGTGGGVIQNTTSEAILVTLIAARDKALDVDGSGNLNKLVVYASDQTHSTFAKACKMVGISPRNIS
;
A
#
# COMPACT_ATOMS: atom_id res chain seq x y z
N MET A 1 17.01 23.58 -1.29
CA MET A 1 16.85 22.11 -1.24
C MET A 1 17.09 21.68 0.20
N THR A 2 16.17 20.93 0.81
CA THR A 2 16.45 20.27 2.10
C THR A 2 17.18 18.96 1.80
N HIS A 3 18.41 18.81 2.27
CA HIS A 3 19.24 17.63 1.96
C HIS A 3 18.85 16.43 2.81
N TRP A 4 17.81 15.69 2.39
CA TRP A 4 17.34 14.46 3.07
C TRP A 4 18.41 13.35 3.16
N LEU A 5 19.37 13.35 2.24
CA LEU A 5 20.49 12.39 2.22
C LEU A 5 21.70 12.86 3.04
N SER A 6 21.62 14.01 3.71
CA SER A 6 22.68 14.46 4.59
C SER A 6 22.82 13.49 5.77
N PRO A 7 24.04 13.10 6.17
CA PRO A 7 24.25 12.30 7.38
C PRO A 7 23.80 13.02 8.66
N ASN A 8 23.56 14.33 8.57
CA ASN A 8 23.11 15.18 9.67
C ASN A 8 21.60 15.53 9.57
N PHE A 9 20.83 14.80 8.78
CA PHE A 9 19.38 14.99 8.67
C PHE A 9 18.63 14.04 9.62
N PHE A 10 18.01 14.60 10.66
CA PHE A 10 17.30 13.84 11.71
C PHE A 10 15.81 14.22 11.84
N ALA A 11 15.22 14.86 10.83
CA ALA A 11 13.80 15.21 10.84
C ALA A 11 12.95 14.09 10.20
N PHE A 12 11.72 13.91 10.70
CA PHE A 12 10.76 12.90 10.23
C PHE A 12 11.32 11.46 10.26
N PHE A 13 10.96 10.64 9.26
CA PHE A 13 11.55 9.35 9.00
C PHE A 13 12.56 9.45 7.85
N PRO A 14 13.68 8.71 7.91
CA PRO A 14 14.72 8.79 6.90
C PRO A 14 14.23 8.26 5.54
N SER A 15 14.57 8.97 4.47
CA SER A 15 14.46 8.44 3.10
C SER A 15 15.71 7.63 2.79
N THR A 16 15.70 6.35 3.18
CA THR A 16 16.85 5.46 3.03
C THR A 16 17.05 5.07 1.57
N VAL A 17 18.28 5.25 1.06
CA VAL A 17 18.64 4.90 -0.33
C VAL A 17 19.81 3.93 -0.35
N SER A 18 19.93 3.16 -1.42
CA SER A 18 21.07 2.28 -1.68
C SER A 18 21.44 2.34 -3.16
N THR A 19 22.70 2.04 -3.48
CA THR A 19 23.16 1.96 -4.87
C THR A 19 22.40 0.89 -5.66
N ALA A 20 22.03 -0.22 -5.01
CA ALA A 20 21.21 -1.26 -5.63
C ALA A 20 19.81 -0.75 -6.01
N GLY A 21 19.15 -0.01 -5.09
CA GLY A 21 17.86 0.61 -5.37
C GLY A 21 17.93 1.65 -6.49
N PHE A 22 18.99 2.46 -6.52
CA PHE A 22 19.21 3.44 -7.59
C PHE A 22 19.38 2.78 -8.97
N LEU A 23 20.18 1.71 -9.06
CA LEU A 23 20.34 0.96 -10.30
C LEU A 23 19.04 0.28 -10.74
N GLY A 24 18.26 -0.23 -9.80
CA GLY A 24 16.94 -0.79 -10.06
C GLY A 24 16.01 0.24 -10.67
N GLU A 25 15.89 1.42 -10.05
CA GLU A 25 15.06 2.53 -10.56
C GLU A 25 15.49 2.98 -11.95
N MET A 26 16.81 3.12 -12.18
CA MET A 26 17.36 3.46 -13.49
C MET A 26 16.97 2.43 -14.55
N LEU A 27 17.10 1.14 -14.23
CA LEU A 27 16.75 0.05 -15.14
C LEU A 27 15.24 0.01 -15.43
N CYS A 28 14.39 0.11 -14.41
CA CYS A 28 12.94 0.18 -14.54
C CYS A 28 12.52 1.34 -15.44
N THR A 29 13.12 2.52 -15.23
CA THR A 29 12.87 3.70 -16.05
C THR A 29 13.36 3.52 -17.49
N CYS A 30 14.52 2.88 -17.70
CA CYS A 30 15.03 2.59 -19.05
C CYS A 30 14.13 1.63 -19.84
N PHE A 31 13.56 0.61 -19.19
CA PHE A 31 12.62 -0.29 -19.85
C PHE A 31 11.28 0.39 -20.15
N ASN A 32 10.85 1.31 -19.30
CA ASN A 32 9.61 2.08 -19.47
C ASN A 32 8.38 1.20 -19.82
N SER A 33 8.33 -0.02 -19.26
CA SER A 33 7.25 -0.98 -19.52
C SER A 33 6.02 -0.63 -18.69
N VAL A 34 4.82 -0.72 -19.29
CA VAL A 34 3.56 -0.46 -18.58
C VAL A 34 2.86 -1.78 -18.26
N GLY A 35 3.02 -2.25 -17.02
CA GLY A 35 2.50 -3.55 -16.54
C GLY A 35 1.05 -3.53 -16.04
N PHE A 36 0.10 -2.98 -16.80
CA PHE A 36 -1.31 -2.90 -16.36
C PHE A 36 -2.04 -4.25 -16.41
N ASN A 37 -1.49 -5.23 -17.12
CA ASN A 37 -1.93 -6.63 -17.09
C ASN A 37 -0.72 -7.54 -17.33
N TRP A 38 -0.87 -8.84 -17.04
CA TRP A 38 0.23 -9.81 -17.16
C TRP A 38 0.76 -9.89 -18.60
N ILE A 39 -0.09 -9.84 -19.62
CA ILE A 39 0.32 -9.94 -21.03
C ILE A 39 1.22 -8.75 -21.44
N ALA A 40 0.99 -7.56 -20.88
CA ALA A 40 1.75 -6.36 -21.22
C ALA A 40 3.18 -6.38 -20.66
N SER A 41 3.40 -7.01 -19.50
CA SER A 41 4.74 -7.20 -18.94
C SER A 41 4.79 -8.41 -17.99
N PRO A 42 4.90 -9.65 -18.52
CA PRO A 42 4.84 -10.87 -17.71
C PRO A 42 5.92 -10.90 -16.64
N ALA A 43 7.15 -10.54 -17.03
CA ALA A 43 8.30 -10.52 -16.16
C ALA A 43 8.14 -9.54 -14.99
N ALA A 44 7.51 -8.38 -15.20
CA ALA A 44 7.29 -7.41 -14.13
C ALA A 44 6.29 -7.96 -13.10
N THR A 45 5.16 -8.52 -13.56
CA THR A 45 4.14 -9.09 -12.65
C THR A 45 4.67 -10.29 -11.89
N GLU A 46 5.35 -11.23 -12.54
CA GLU A 46 5.91 -12.42 -11.87
C GLU A 46 7.02 -12.07 -10.89
N LEU A 47 7.89 -11.12 -11.25
CA LEU A 47 8.95 -10.66 -10.36
C LEU A 47 8.37 -9.97 -9.11
N GLU A 48 7.33 -9.15 -9.26
CA GLU A 48 6.65 -8.53 -8.12
C GLU A 48 6.10 -9.59 -7.16
N MET A 49 5.43 -10.62 -7.69
CA MET A 49 4.88 -11.71 -6.87
C MET A 49 5.98 -12.42 -6.05
N LEU A 50 7.11 -12.74 -6.69
CA LEU A 50 8.23 -13.41 -6.03
C LEU A 50 8.88 -12.54 -4.96
N VAL A 51 9.12 -11.26 -5.26
CA VAL A 51 9.75 -10.33 -4.32
C VAL A 51 8.86 -10.10 -3.10
N ILE A 52 7.55 -10.01 -3.29
CA ILE A 52 6.59 -9.92 -2.19
C ILE A 52 6.60 -11.17 -1.32
N ASP A 53 6.62 -12.37 -1.90
CA ASP A 53 6.71 -13.61 -1.14
C ASP A 53 8.04 -13.70 -0.36
N TRP A 54 9.17 -13.31 -0.97
CA TRP A 54 10.46 -13.23 -0.27
C TRP A 54 10.41 -12.25 0.91
N LEU A 55 9.76 -11.10 0.74
CA LEU A 55 9.58 -10.13 1.82
C LEU A 55 8.68 -10.68 2.93
N ALA A 56 7.59 -11.35 2.58
CA ALA A 56 6.69 -11.98 3.54
C ALA A 56 7.41 -13.06 4.36
N ASP A 57 8.28 -13.87 3.74
CA ASP A 57 9.12 -14.86 4.41
C ASP A 57 10.13 -14.21 5.36
N MET A 58 10.80 -13.13 4.91
CA MET A 58 11.74 -12.37 5.75
C MET A 58 11.04 -11.75 6.99
N LEU A 59 9.79 -11.32 6.83
CA LEU A 59 8.93 -10.82 7.92
C LEU A 59 8.26 -11.93 8.73
N LYS A 60 8.44 -13.20 8.35
CA LYS A 60 7.81 -14.38 8.97
C LYS A 60 6.28 -14.31 9.03
N LEU A 61 5.67 -13.75 7.98
CA LEU A 61 4.21 -13.71 7.86
C LEU A 61 3.66 -15.11 7.55
N PRO A 62 2.43 -15.43 8.01
CA PRO A 62 1.81 -16.70 7.66
C PRO A 62 1.50 -16.78 6.16
N LYS A 63 1.43 -17.99 5.63
CA LYS A 63 1.14 -18.27 4.21
C LYS A 63 -0.17 -17.65 3.69
N SER A 64 -1.08 -17.27 4.58
CA SER A 64 -2.29 -16.54 4.23
C SER A 64 -2.03 -15.14 3.64
N PHE A 65 -0.80 -14.60 3.72
CA PHE A 65 -0.39 -13.35 3.09
C PHE A 65 0.48 -13.54 1.84
N MET A 66 0.73 -14.78 1.43
CA MET A 66 1.66 -15.11 0.34
C MET A 66 0.91 -15.60 -0.89
N PHE A 67 1.47 -15.38 -2.07
CA PHE A 67 0.90 -15.85 -3.34
C PHE A 67 0.93 -17.38 -3.46
N GLN A 68 1.94 -18.04 -2.88
CA GLN A 68 1.99 -19.51 -2.78
C GLN A 68 0.92 -20.10 -1.84
N GLY A 69 0.26 -19.27 -1.03
CA GLY A 69 -0.77 -19.69 -0.08
C GLY A 69 -2.17 -19.29 -0.54
N THR A 70 -2.88 -18.54 0.31
CA THR A 70 -4.26 -18.12 0.07
C THR A 70 -4.42 -16.61 -0.03
N GLY A 71 -3.31 -15.87 -0.06
CA GLY A 71 -3.31 -14.41 -0.11
C GLY A 71 -2.39 -13.89 -1.19
N GLY A 72 -1.75 -12.76 -0.91
CA GLY A 72 -0.80 -12.10 -1.79
C GLY A 72 -0.53 -10.67 -1.33
N GLY A 73 0.22 -9.93 -2.13
CA GLY A 73 0.51 -8.52 -1.88
C GLY A 73 0.74 -7.75 -3.16
N VAL A 74 0.91 -6.44 -3.06
CA VAL A 74 1.15 -5.57 -4.20
C VAL A 74 2.04 -4.41 -3.77
N ILE A 75 2.97 -4.01 -4.63
CA ILE A 75 3.83 -2.85 -4.41
C ILE A 75 3.04 -1.60 -4.80
N GLN A 76 2.78 -0.75 -3.81
CA GLN A 76 2.11 0.54 -4.00
C GLN A 76 3.10 1.68 -3.80
N ASN A 77 2.80 2.83 -4.40
CA ASN A 77 3.70 3.97 -4.35
C ASN A 77 3.69 4.64 -2.97
N THR A 78 2.55 4.63 -2.28
CA THR A 78 2.42 5.25 -0.94
C THR A 78 1.57 4.42 0.02
N THR A 79 1.83 4.57 1.32
CA THR A 79 0.95 4.04 2.38
C THR A 79 -0.48 4.59 2.29
N SER A 80 -0.64 5.83 1.80
CA SER A 80 -1.96 6.46 1.64
C SER A 80 -2.85 5.70 0.65
N GLU A 81 -2.28 5.24 -0.46
CA GLU A 81 -2.99 4.46 -1.46
C GLU A 81 -3.29 3.05 -0.95
N ALA A 82 -2.33 2.40 -0.28
CA ALA A 82 -2.57 1.09 0.30
C ALA A 82 -3.71 1.10 1.34
N ILE A 83 -3.75 2.12 2.23
CA ILE A 83 -4.85 2.33 3.17
C ILE A 83 -6.16 2.61 2.41
N LEU A 84 -6.12 3.42 1.35
CA LEU A 84 -7.31 3.73 0.57
C LEU A 84 -7.92 2.48 -0.09
N VAL A 85 -7.10 1.66 -0.74
CA VAL A 85 -7.53 0.42 -1.42
C VAL A 85 -8.12 -0.56 -0.41
N THR A 86 -7.48 -0.75 0.74
CA THR A 86 -7.97 -1.66 1.79
C THR A 86 -9.27 -1.16 2.42
N LEU A 87 -9.41 0.15 2.65
CA LEU A 87 -10.67 0.74 3.12
C LEU A 87 -11.81 0.59 2.10
N ILE A 88 -11.53 0.76 0.80
CA ILE A 88 -12.52 0.55 -0.25
C ILE A 88 -12.97 -0.91 -0.28
N ALA A 89 -12.03 -1.85 -0.25
CA ALA A 89 -12.35 -3.29 -0.23
C ALA A 89 -13.21 -3.67 0.99
N ALA A 90 -12.87 -3.15 2.18
CA ALA A 90 -13.65 -3.38 3.40
C ALA A 90 -15.05 -2.74 3.32
N ARG A 91 -15.15 -1.51 2.83
CA ARG A 91 -16.42 -0.81 2.62
C ARG A 91 -17.33 -1.59 1.68
N ASP A 92 -16.83 -1.95 0.51
CA ASP A 92 -17.63 -2.62 -0.52
C ASP A 92 -18.10 -3.98 -0.03
N LYS A 93 -17.25 -4.70 0.71
CA LYS A 93 -17.65 -5.97 1.33
C LYS A 93 -18.74 -5.80 2.40
N ALA A 94 -18.68 -4.74 3.21
CA ALA A 94 -19.71 -4.46 4.21
C ALA A 94 -21.04 -4.05 3.56
N LEU A 95 -20.99 -3.22 2.50
CA LEU A 95 -22.20 -2.77 1.78
C LEU A 95 -22.89 -3.88 1.00
N ASP A 96 -22.15 -4.87 0.52
CA ASP A 96 -22.69 -6.07 -0.13
C ASP A 96 -23.54 -6.91 0.85
N VAL A 97 -23.15 -6.96 2.13
CA VAL A 97 -23.87 -7.71 3.17
C VAL A 97 -25.08 -6.95 3.72
N ASP A 98 -24.93 -5.66 4.01
CA ASP A 98 -25.95 -4.85 4.70
C ASP A 98 -26.95 -4.13 3.76
N GLY A 99 -26.73 -4.23 2.45
CA GLY A 99 -27.42 -3.43 1.43
C GLY A 99 -26.86 -2.01 1.33
N SER A 100 -26.72 -1.52 0.09
CA SER A 100 -26.00 -0.30 -0.33
C SER A 100 -26.39 1.03 0.35
N GLY A 101 -27.42 1.05 1.20
CA GLY A 101 -27.91 2.25 1.89
C GLY A 101 -27.23 2.60 3.22
N ASN A 102 -26.36 1.74 3.78
CA ASN A 102 -25.86 1.89 5.15
C ASN A 102 -24.45 2.51 5.29
N LEU A 103 -23.96 3.24 4.27
CA LEU A 103 -22.66 3.94 4.31
C LEU A 103 -22.46 4.80 5.57
N ASN A 104 -23.52 5.46 6.04
CA ASN A 104 -23.51 6.30 7.24
C ASN A 104 -23.38 5.53 8.57
N LYS A 105 -23.50 4.19 8.56
CA LYS A 105 -23.33 3.34 9.75
C LYS A 105 -21.93 2.74 9.84
N LEU A 106 -21.13 2.84 8.79
CA LEU A 106 -19.75 2.35 8.80
C LEU A 106 -18.91 3.24 9.72
N VAL A 107 -18.21 2.60 10.65
CA VAL A 107 -17.31 3.23 11.62
C VAL A 107 -15.92 2.67 11.41
N VAL A 108 -14.94 3.54 11.40
CA VAL A 108 -13.52 3.19 11.23
C VAL A 108 -12.77 3.60 12.50
N TYR A 109 -11.91 2.70 13.00
CA TYR A 109 -11.17 2.91 14.23
C TYR A 109 -9.68 3.16 13.96
N ALA A 110 -9.10 4.13 14.66
CA ALA A 110 -7.67 4.42 14.66
C ALA A 110 -7.21 5.03 15.99
N SER A 111 -5.92 4.89 16.31
CA SER A 111 -5.34 5.59 17.46
C SER A 111 -5.22 7.09 17.17
N ASP A 112 -5.25 7.90 18.23
CA ASP A 112 -4.92 9.33 18.22
C ASP A 112 -3.49 9.65 17.71
N GLN A 113 -2.57 8.67 17.72
CA GLN A 113 -1.21 8.78 17.17
C GLN A 113 -1.12 8.38 15.69
N THR A 114 -2.22 8.01 15.05
CA THR A 114 -2.22 7.53 13.66
C THR A 114 -1.81 8.63 12.69
N HIS A 115 -1.04 8.27 11.66
CA HIS A 115 -0.61 9.21 10.62
C HIS A 115 -1.82 9.94 10.00
N SER A 116 -1.69 11.25 9.79
CA SER A 116 -2.77 12.14 9.30
C SER A 116 -3.43 11.68 8.00
N THR A 117 -2.69 10.90 7.20
CA THR A 117 -3.19 10.18 6.02
C THR A 117 -4.45 9.37 6.28
N PHE A 118 -4.61 8.77 7.45
CA PHE A 118 -5.72 7.86 7.72
C PHE A 118 -7.09 8.56 7.66
N ALA A 119 -7.21 9.70 8.35
CA ALA A 119 -8.43 10.51 8.31
C ALA A 119 -8.72 11.03 6.89
N LYS A 120 -7.66 11.37 6.13
CA LYS A 120 -7.78 11.74 4.72
C LYS A 120 -8.33 10.59 3.88
N ALA A 121 -7.80 9.37 4.04
CA ALA A 121 -8.26 8.19 3.32
C ALA A 121 -9.72 7.86 3.66
N CYS A 122 -10.11 7.87 4.93
CA CYS A 122 -11.50 7.67 5.36
C CYS A 122 -12.46 8.66 4.69
N LYS A 123 -12.08 9.94 4.64
CA LYS A 123 -12.87 10.97 3.95
C LYS A 123 -12.98 10.73 2.45
N MET A 124 -11.92 10.26 1.79
CA MET A 124 -11.95 9.93 0.35
C MET A 124 -12.87 8.73 0.04
N VAL A 125 -13.00 7.78 0.97
CA VAL A 125 -13.87 6.60 0.82
C VAL A 125 -15.35 6.92 1.12
N GLY A 126 -15.65 8.12 1.62
CA GLY A 126 -17.00 8.59 1.91
C GLY A 126 -17.46 8.35 3.34
N ILE A 127 -16.54 8.00 4.26
CA ILE A 127 -16.86 7.83 5.69
C ILE A 127 -17.09 9.21 6.32
N SER A 128 -18.19 9.33 7.06
CA SER A 128 -18.50 10.55 7.82
C SER A 128 -17.40 10.85 8.85
N PRO A 129 -16.94 12.10 9.01
CA PRO A 129 -15.94 12.45 10.02
C PRO A 129 -16.36 12.10 11.46
N ARG A 130 -17.67 12.00 11.72
CA ARG A 130 -18.22 11.60 13.03
C ARG A 130 -18.03 10.10 13.33
N ASN A 131 -17.73 9.32 12.29
CA ASN A 131 -17.59 7.87 12.36
C ASN A 131 -16.11 7.43 12.28
N ILE A 132 -15.19 8.35 12.55
CA ILE A 132 -13.76 8.05 12.70
C ILE A 132 -13.50 8.15 14.20
N SER A 133 -13.16 7.03 14.84
CA SER A 133 -13.00 6.92 16.30
C SER A 133 -11.63 6.45 16.70
#